data_AF-A0A1B9I9B1-F1
#
_entry.id   AF-A0A1B9I9B1-F1
#
_cell.length_a   1.000
_cell.length_b   1.000
_cell.length_c   1.000
_cell.angle_alpha   90.00
_cell.angle_beta   90.00
_cell.angle_gamma   90.00
#
_symmetry.space_group_name_H-M   'P 1'
#
loop_
_entity.id
_entity.type
_entity.pdbx_description
1 polymer ?
#
loop_
_entity_poly.entity_id
_entity_poly.type
_entity_poly.pdbx_seq_one_letter_code
_entity_poly.pdbx_strand_id
1 'polypeptide(L)'
;MDVTDVEGPKRAIKELQSRYGITKLDIAISNAAILTSQAMARIEDIDPQAFEDHWRVNVKGNLLFFQACRPLLRAGSKFVFISSGAGVLDRVPDRQNVCYGITKIGATYLARYAHFEHPELIIFPLWPGWVRTDMGKLTAKHLGLDDGTVTVSVDESAAGLQNVINNATRETHSGYVWNYDGTPGKW
;
A
#
# COMPACT_ATOMS: atom_id res chain seq x y z
N MET A 1 -7.00 4.44 -14.00
CA MET A 1 -8.20 4.36 -13.12
C MET A 1 -7.97 5.27 -11.93
N ASP A 2 -8.87 6.20 -11.65
CA ASP A 2 -8.86 6.98 -10.41
C ASP A 2 -9.50 6.16 -9.29
N VAL A 3 -8.77 5.91 -8.20
CA VAL A 3 -9.24 5.14 -7.04
C VAL A 3 -10.15 5.93 -6.10
N THR A 4 -10.23 7.26 -6.27
CA THR A 4 -11.07 8.12 -5.42
C THR A 4 -12.54 8.17 -5.87
N ASP A 5 -12.78 7.81 -7.13
CA ASP A 5 -14.11 7.50 -7.68
C ASP A 5 -14.57 6.13 -7.19
N VAL A 6 -15.71 6.10 -6.51
CA VAL A 6 -16.33 4.90 -5.93
C VAL A 6 -16.56 3.81 -6.97
N GLU A 7 -16.85 4.18 -8.22
CA GLU A 7 -17.13 3.23 -9.30
C GLU A 7 -15.90 2.95 -10.17
N GLY A 8 -14.80 3.70 -10.01
CA GLY A 8 -13.58 3.57 -10.80
C GLY A 8 -13.03 2.13 -10.81
N PRO A 9 -12.73 1.54 -9.64
CA PRO A 9 -12.32 0.14 -9.50
C PRO A 9 -13.26 -0.88 -10.14
N LYS A 10 -14.56 -0.75 -9.92
CA LYS A 10 -15.55 -1.67 -10.50
C LYS A 10 -15.59 -1.59 -12.01
N ARG A 11 -15.49 -0.38 -12.58
CA ARG A 11 -15.42 -0.19 -14.05
C ARG A 11 -14.17 -0.84 -14.64
N ALA A 12 -13.01 -0.70 -13.98
CA ALA A 12 -11.78 -1.35 -14.43
C ALA A 12 -11.88 -2.88 -14.40
N ILE A 13 -12.44 -3.46 -13.33
CA ILE A 13 -12.65 -4.92 -13.26
C ILE A 13 -13.66 -5.40 -14.31
N LYS A 14 -14.76 -4.67 -14.52
CA LYS A 14 -15.73 -4.98 -15.58
C LYS A 14 -15.11 -4.92 -16.97
N GLU A 15 -14.19 -3.98 -17.21
CA GLU A 15 -13.43 -3.89 -18.45
C GLU A 15 -12.52 -5.11 -18.63
N LEU A 16 -11.79 -5.53 -17.60
CA LEU A 16 -10.98 -6.76 -17.62
C LEU A 16 -11.81 -8.00 -17.99
N GLN A 17 -13.01 -8.13 -17.41
CA GLN A 17 -13.91 -9.24 -17.70
C GLN A 17 -14.45 -9.19 -19.14
N SER A 18 -14.98 -8.04 -19.55
CA SER A 18 -15.72 -7.92 -20.82
C SER A 18 -14.82 -7.83 -22.05
N ARG A 19 -13.67 -7.14 -21.95
CA ARG A 19 -12.76 -6.95 -23.10
C ARG A 19 -11.70 -8.03 -23.21
N TYR A 20 -11.23 -8.54 -22.07
CA TYR A 20 -10.08 -9.46 -22.02
C TYR A 20 -10.45 -10.85 -21.52
N GLY A 21 -11.72 -11.10 -21.17
CA GLY A 21 -12.18 -12.41 -20.70
C GLY A 21 -11.58 -12.85 -19.35
N ILE A 22 -11.03 -11.92 -18.57
CA ILE A 22 -10.38 -12.22 -17.29
C ILE A 22 -11.45 -12.57 -16.26
N THR A 23 -11.49 -13.83 -15.82
CA THR A 23 -12.48 -14.33 -14.85
C THR A 23 -11.89 -14.65 -13.47
N LYS A 24 -10.56 -14.55 -13.34
CA LYS A 24 -9.79 -14.83 -12.14
C LYS A 24 -8.60 -13.88 -12.04
N LEU A 25 -8.26 -13.50 -10.81
CA LEU A 25 -6.99 -12.86 -10.47
C LEU A 25 -6.22 -13.76 -9.51
N ASP A 26 -5.04 -14.22 -9.92
CA ASP A 26 -4.13 -14.94 -9.03
C ASP A 26 -3.46 -14.00 -8.03
N ILE A 27 -3.13 -12.78 -8.47
CA ILE A 27 -2.48 -11.74 -7.68
C ILE A 27 -3.12 -10.40 -8.00
N ALA A 28 -3.43 -9.62 -6.96
CA ALA A 28 -3.80 -8.21 -7.07
C ALA A 28 -2.99 -7.38 -6.06
N ILE A 29 -2.49 -6.22 -6.50
CA ILE A 29 -1.60 -5.36 -5.71
C ILE A 29 -2.21 -3.96 -5.63
N SER A 30 -2.61 -3.56 -4.42
CA SER A 30 -3.11 -2.21 -4.12
C SER A 30 -1.94 -1.28 -3.83
N ASN A 31 -1.38 -0.68 -4.90
CA ASN A 31 -0.18 0.16 -4.83
C ASN A 31 -0.46 1.68 -4.83
N ALA A 32 -1.59 2.12 -5.40
CA ALA A 32 -1.86 3.54 -5.61
C ALA A 32 -1.84 4.33 -4.29
N ALA A 33 -1.09 5.43 -4.26
CA ALA A 33 -1.00 6.32 -3.11
C ALA A 33 -0.55 7.73 -3.54
N ILE A 34 -0.85 8.71 -2.71
CA ILE A 34 -0.26 10.05 -2.75
C ILE A 34 0.51 10.34 -1.47
N LEU A 35 1.49 11.23 -1.59
CA LEU A 35 2.21 11.87 -0.50
C LEU A 35 2.58 13.27 -0.98
N THR A 36 2.24 14.26 -0.17
CA THR A 36 2.52 15.67 -0.43
C THR A 36 3.30 16.26 0.73
N SER A 37 3.94 17.41 0.53
CA SER A 37 4.65 18.09 1.63
C SER A 37 3.72 18.48 2.78
N GLN A 38 2.45 18.81 2.49
CA GLN A 38 1.43 19.12 3.49
C GLN A 38 1.09 17.91 4.36
N ALA A 39 1.11 16.69 3.79
CA ALA A 39 0.87 15.47 4.55
C ALA A 39 2.04 15.06 5.46
N MET A 40 3.20 15.70 5.28
CA MET A 40 4.38 15.57 6.12
C MET A 40 4.49 16.69 7.17
N ALA A 41 3.47 17.55 7.29
CA ALA A 41 3.44 18.58 8.33
C ALA A 41 3.42 17.99 9.76
N ARG A 42 3.75 18.85 10.74
CA ARG A 42 3.57 18.54 12.16
C ARG A 42 2.08 18.47 12.49
N ILE A 43 1.73 17.83 13.61
CA ILE A 43 0.32 17.56 13.95
C ILE A 43 -0.52 18.84 14.05
N GLU A 44 0.06 19.91 14.58
CA GLU A 44 -0.57 21.23 14.73
C GLU A 44 -0.74 22.00 13.41
N ASP A 45 -0.01 21.58 12.36
CA ASP A 45 0.08 22.28 11.07
C ASP A 45 -0.55 21.49 9.91
N ILE A 46 -1.22 20.36 10.20
CA ILE A 46 -1.86 19.55 9.16
C ILE A 46 -3.02 20.34 8.56
N ASP A 47 -2.98 20.52 7.24
CA ASP A 47 -4.14 20.97 6.48
C ASP A 47 -5.22 19.87 6.46
N PRO A 48 -6.42 20.13 6.99
CA PRO A 48 -7.52 19.17 6.97
C PRO A 48 -7.86 18.66 5.56
N GLN A 49 -7.78 19.52 4.54
CA GLN A 49 -8.08 19.10 3.16
C GLN A 49 -7.02 18.11 2.64
N ALA A 50 -5.75 18.38 2.92
CA ALA A 50 -4.67 17.45 2.60
C ALA A 50 -4.90 16.10 3.29
N PHE A 51 -5.35 16.10 4.55
CA PHE A 51 -5.68 14.86 5.26
C PHE A 51 -6.81 14.08 4.57
N GLU A 52 -7.90 14.74 4.20
CA GLU A 52 -9.01 14.12 3.49
C GLU A 52 -8.59 13.54 2.14
N ASP A 53 -7.76 14.27 1.38
CA ASP A 53 -7.27 13.81 0.07
C ASP A 53 -6.41 12.55 0.20
N HIS A 54 -5.51 12.50 1.18
CA HIS A 54 -4.68 11.31 1.44
C HIS A 54 -5.55 10.15 1.90
N TRP A 55 -6.56 10.40 2.75
CA TRP A 55 -7.49 9.35 3.18
C TRP A 55 -8.28 8.78 1.99
N ARG A 56 -8.80 9.65 1.12
CA ARG A 56 -9.56 9.27 -0.08
C ARG A 56 -8.77 8.36 -1.01
N VAL A 57 -7.46 8.62 -1.18
CA VAL A 57 -6.59 7.80 -2.04
C VAL A 57 -6.05 6.58 -1.29
N ASN A 58 -5.31 6.80 -0.20
CA ASN A 58 -4.46 5.80 0.43
C ASN A 58 -5.23 4.81 1.32
N VAL A 59 -6.47 5.15 1.74
CA VAL A 59 -7.31 4.27 2.57
C VAL A 59 -8.57 3.87 1.82
N LYS A 60 -9.43 4.84 1.50
CA LYS A 60 -10.71 4.56 0.82
C LYS A 60 -10.48 3.94 -0.56
N GLY A 61 -9.54 4.45 -1.35
CA GLY A 61 -9.19 3.91 -2.65
C GLY A 61 -8.71 2.46 -2.59
N ASN A 62 -7.88 2.14 -1.61
CA ASN A 62 -7.41 0.77 -1.36
C ASN A 62 -8.57 -0.18 -0.98
N LEU A 63 -9.49 0.27 -0.13
CA LEU A 63 -10.71 -0.49 0.20
C LEU A 63 -11.57 -0.75 -1.05
N LEU A 64 -11.82 0.28 -1.85
CA LEU A 64 -12.64 0.17 -3.07
C LEU A 64 -12.00 -0.77 -4.10
N PHE A 65 -10.67 -0.73 -4.21
CA PHE A 65 -9.94 -1.65 -5.09
C PHE A 65 -10.05 -3.10 -4.63
N PHE A 66 -9.87 -3.36 -3.33
CA PHE A 66 -10.09 -4.69 -2.76
C PHE A 66 -11.51 -5.21 -3.06
N GLN A 67 -12.53 -4.40 -2.77
CA GLN A 67 -13.94 -4.75 -3.02
C GLN A 67 -14.20 -5.08 -4.49
N ALA A 68 -13.62 -4.32 -5.42
CA ALA A 68 -13.78 -4.56 -6.84
C ALA A 68 -13.07 -5.84 -7.31
N CYS A 69 -11.87 -6.12 -6.81
CA CYS A 69 -11.12 -7.33 -7.14
C CYS A 69 -11.74 -8.59 -6.53
N ARG A 70 -12.38 -8.47 -5.35
CA ARG A 70 -12.81 -9.61 -4.54
C ARG A 70 -13.58 -10.70 -5.29
N PRO A 71 -14.54 -10.39 -6.19
CA PRO A 71 -15.27 -11.41 -6.96
C PRO A 71 -14.41 -12.27 -7.90
N LEU A 72 -13.21 -11.81 -8.28
CA LEU A 72 -12.27 -12.53 -9.14
C LEU A 72 -11.19 -13.28 -8.34
N LEU A 73 -11.06 -13.04 -7.03
CA LEU A 73 -10.12 -13.73 -6.16
C LEU A 73 -10.70 -15.10 -5.74
N ARG A 74 -9.91 -16.15 -5.89
CA ARG A 74 -10.27 -17.54 -5.56
C ARG A 74 -9.38 -18.06 -4.43
N ALA A 75 -9.67 -19.24 -3.91
CA ALA A 75 -8.81 -19.88 -2.92
C ALA A 75 -7.35 -19.91 -3.41
N GLY A 76 -6.42 -19.46 -2.55
CA GLY A 76 -5.00 -19.32 -2.87
C GLY A 76 -4.60 -18.04 -3.63
N SER A 77 -5.56 -17.22 -4.08
CA SER A 77 -5.24 -15.90 -4.65
C SER A 77 -4.59 -14.98 -3.61
N LYS A 78 -3.74 -14.09 -4.09
CA LYS A 78 -2.98 -13.13 -3.28
C LYS A 78 -3.54 -11.72 -3.45
N PHE A 79 -3.76 -11.01 -2.35
CA PHE A 79 -4.07 -9.58 -2.37
C PHE A 79 -3.12 -8.82 -1.45
N VAL A 80 -2.37 -7.88 -2.03
CA VAL A 80 -1.28 -7.20 -1.32
C VAL A 80 -1.61 -5.73 -1.20
N PHE A 81 -1.55 -5.19 0.01
CA PHE A 81 -1.63 -3.76 0.25
C PHE A 81 -0.21 -3.18 0.35
N ILE A 82 0.16 -2.28 -0.56
CA ILE A 82 1.46 -1.60 -0.45
C ILE A 82 1.36 -0.52 0.62
N SER A 83 1.90 -0.85 1.79
CA SER A 83 1.95 0.03 2.95
C SER A 83 3.30 0.77 3.00
N SER A 84 3.74 1.22 4.17
CA SER A 84 4.99 1.95 4.36
C SER A 84 5.49 1.81 5.80
N GLY A 85 6.81 1.86 5.98
CA GLY A 85 7.43 2.03 7.30
C GLY A 85 7.01 3.33 8.00
N ALA A 86 6.43 4.30 7.28
CA ALA A 86 5.83 5.48 7.89
C ALA A 86 4.64 5.17 8.82
N GLY A 87 3.94 4.06 8.56
CA GLY A 87 2.74 3.63 9.29
C GLY A 87 3.00 2.69 10.46
N VAL A 88 4.25 2.55 10.91
CA VAL A 88 4.63 1.75 12.09
C VAL A 88 4.27 2.49 13.36
N LEU A 89 3.55 1.83 14.27
CA LEU A 89 3.25 2.40 15.58
C LEU A 89 4.41 2.23 16.56
N ASP A 90 5.13 1.13 16.48
CA ASP A 90 6.22 0.77 17.41
C ASP A 90 7.52 1.56 17.17
N ARG A 91 7.48 2.67 16.43
CA ARG A 91 8.63 3.57 16.23
C ARG A 91 8.39 4.91 16.92
N VAL A 92 9.46 5.53 17.43
CA VAL A 92 9.40 6.95 17.80
C VAL A 92 9.10 7.72 16.50
N PRO A 93 7.99 8.49 16.42
CA PRO A 93 7.67 9.21 15.22
C PRO A 93 8.82 10.16 14.86
N ASP A 94 9.39 9.97 13.67
CA ASP A 94 10.20 11.00 13.05
C ASP A 94 9.29 12.21 12.84
N ARG A 95 9.66 13.34 13.45
CA ARG A 95 8.83 14.54 13.45
C ARG A 95 8.70 14.99 11.99
N GLN A 96 7.54 14.76 11.34
CA GLN A 96 7.09 15.24 10.00
C GLN A 96 6.54 14.13 9.06
N ASN A 97 5.65 13.25 9.53
CA ASN A 97 4.96 12.31 8.63
C ASN A 97 3.57 11.88 9.14
N VAL A 98 2.85 12.80 9.77
CA VAL A 98 1.64 12.46 10.55
C VAL A 98 0.50 11.99 9.65
N CYS A 99 0.09 12.82 8.67
CA CYS A 99 -1.05 12.48 7.81
C CYS A 99 -0.76 11.25 6.96
N TYR A 100 0.36 11.22 6.24
CA TYR A 100 0.67 10.07 5.39
C TYR A 100 0.87 8.79 6.21
N GLY A 101 1.58 8.85 7.35
CA GLY A 101 1.72 7.73 8.29
C GLY A 101 0.37 7.17 8.75
N ILE A 102 -0.56 8.04 9.17
CA ILE A 102 -1.94 7.66 9.55
C ILE A 102 -2.67 6.95 8.39
N THR A 103 -2.51 7.43 7.16
CA THR A 103 -3.16 6.76 6.03
C THR A 103 -2.53 5.40 5.69
N LYS A 104 -1.23 5.23 5.92
CA LYS A 104 -0.53 3.97 5.67
C LYS A 104 -0.81 2.92 6.74
N ILE A 105 -0.97 3.31 8.00
CA ILE A 105 -1.51 2.39 9.00
C ILE A 105 -2.95 1.97 8.68
N GLY A 106 -3.76 2.86 8.10
CA GLY A 106 -5.09 2.50 7.56
C GLY A 106 -5.02 1.35 6.54
N ALA A 107 -4.10 1.40 5.58
CA ALA A 107 -3.88 0.32 4.62
C ALA A 107 -3.39 -0.98 5.29
N THR A 108 -2.48 -0.89 6.26
CA THR A 108 -2.01 -2.03 7.07
C THR A 108 -3.17 -2.69 7.84
N TYR A 109 -4.06 -1.87 8.41
CA TYR A 109 -5.21 -2.35 9.18
C TYR A 109 -6.27 -3.01 8.31
N LEU A 110 -6.54 -2.46 7.11
CA LEU A 110 -7.39 -3.10 6.10
C LEU A 110 -6.88 -4.51 5.75
N ALA A 111 -5.56 -4.67 5.55
CA ALA A 111 -4.97 -5.96 5.27
C ALA A 111 -5.17 -6.96 6.43
N ARG A 112 -5.05 -6.50 7.68
CA ARG A 112 -5.25 -7.33 8.88
C ARG A 112 -6.68 -7.86 8.97
N TYR A 113 -7.68 -7.01 8.76
CA TYR A 113 -9.08 -7.44 8.78
C TYR A 113 -9.42 -8.37 7.62
N ALA A 114 -9.05 -7.98 6.40
CA ALA A 114 -9.31 -8.79 5.21
C ALA A 114 -8.68 -10.19 5.33
N HIS A 115 -7.51 -10.31 5.94
CA HIS A 115 -6.88 -11.61 6.23
C HIS A 115 -7.77 -12.53 7.10
N PHE A 116 -8.42 -12.01 8.14
CA PHE A 116 -9.28 -12.80 9.02
C PHE A 116 -10.65 -13.08 8.42
N GLU A 117 -11.20 -12.16 7.63
CA GLU A 117 -12.49 -12.32 6.95
C GLU A 117 -12.43 -13.29 5.76
N HIS A 118 -11.25 -13.48 5.18
CA HIS A 118 -11.03 -14.33 4.00
C HIS A 118 -9.93 -15.38 4.25
N PRO A 119 -10.23 -16.45 5.00
CA PRO A 119 -9.24 -17.49 5.34
C PRO A 119 -8.71 -18.25 4.13
N GLU A 120 -9.43 -18.25 3.01
CA GLU A 120 -9.03 -18.87 1.76
C GLU A 120 -8.05 -18.03 0.92
N LEU A 121 -7.84 -16.76 1.28
CA LEU A 121 -6.97 -15.83 0.57
C LEU A 121 -5.65 -15.59 1.32
N ILE A 122 -4.63 -15.23 0.55
CA ILE A 122 -3.32 -14.81 1.07
C ILE A 122 -3.28 -13.28 1.00
N ILE A 123 -3.53 -12.64 2.13
CA ILE A 123 -3.60 -11.17 2.24
C ILE A 123 -2.58 -10.67 3.24
N PHE A 124 -1.80 -9.67 2.87
CA PHE A 124 -0.83 -9.05 3.76
C PHE A 124 -0.42 -7.64 3.29
N PRO A 125 -0.01 -6.77 4.21
CA PRO A 125 0.65 -5.52 3.87
C PRO A 125 2.14 -5.75 3.57
N LEU A 126 2.68 -5.01 2.59
CA LEU A 126 4.06 -5.13 2.13
C LEU A 126 4.68 -3.75 1.94
N TRP A 127 5.89 -3.54 2.47
CA TRP A 127 6.58 -2.26 2.42
C TRP A 127 7.65 -2.24 1.33
N PRO A 128 7.65 -1.24 0.45
CA PRO A 128 8.57 -1.20 -0.68
C PRO A 128 9.99 -0.73 -0.32
N GLY A 129 10.22 -0.31 0.93
CA GLY A 129 11.42 0.42 1.33
C GLY A 129 11.34 1.93 1.00
N TRP A 130 12.45 2.64 1.17
CA TRP A 130 12.56 4.04 0.73
C TRP A 130 13.12 4.07 -0.69
N VAL A 131 12.20 4.10 -1.66
CA VAL A 131 12.51 3.90 -3.08
C VAL A 131 12.75 5.23 -3.79
N ARG A 132 13.69 5.26 -4.75
CA ARG A 132 13.98 6.41 -5.64
C ARG A 132 12.89 6.71 -6.65
N THR A 133 11.68 6.96 -6.17
CA THR A 133 10.55 7.52 -6.92
C THR A 133 10.46 9.03 -6.69
N ASP A 134 9.57 9.70 -7.40
CA ASP A 134 9.25 11.12 -7.12
C ASP A 134 8.80 11.32 -5.68
N MET A 135 8.04 10.35 -5.13
CA MET A 135 7.60 10.35 -3.74
C MET A 135 8.77 10.21 -2.75
N GLY A 136 9.70 9.28 -3.01
CA GLY A 136 10.86 9.09 -2.13
C GLY A 136 11.80 10.29 -2.12
N LYS A 137 12.04 10.91 -3.29
CA LYS A 137 12.84 12.14 -3.42
C LYS A 137 12.16 13.34 -2.78
N LEU A 138 10.83 13.47 -2.92
CA LEU A 138 10.05 14.49 -2.22
C LEU A 138 10.22 14.39 -0.70
N THR A 139 10.18 13.17 -0.15
CA THR A 139 10.44 12.92 1.27
C THR A 139 11.87 13.31 1.66
N ALA A 140 12.89 12.93 0.87
CA ALA A 140 14.28 13.30 1.15
C ALA A 140 14.44 14.82 1.21
N LYS A 141 13.93 15.54 0.20
CA LYS A 141 13.94 17.00 0.16
C LYS A 141 13.20 17.63 1.35
N HIS A 142 12.04 17.09 1.74
CA HIS A 142 11.28 17.58 2.89
C HIS A 142 12.07 17.47 4.20
N LEU A 143 12.83 16.38 4.36
CA LEU A 143 13.68 16.14 5.52
C LEU A 143 15.03 16.88 5.44
N GLY A 144 15.28 17.67 4.40
CA GLY A 144 16.56 18.37 4.18
C GLY A 144 17.71 17.42 3.85
N LEU A 145 17.41 16.25 3.27
CA LEU A 145 18.37 15.23 2.87
C LEU A 145 18.62 15.27 1.37
N ASP A 146 19.80 14.82 0.95
CA ASP A 146 20.14 14.68 -0.46
C ASP A 146 19.39 13.51 -1.11
N ASP A 147 19.11 13.62 -2.41
CA ASP A 147 18.49 12.54 -3.19
C ASP A 147 19.28 11.22 -3.11
N GLY A 148 20.60 11.30 -2.88
CA GLY A 148 21.48 10.14 -2.71
C GLY A 148 21.23 9.34 -1.43
N THR A 149 20.51 9.89 -0.44
CA THR A 149 20.10 9.16 0.77
C THR A 149 19.05 8.09 0.48
N VAL A 150 18.30 8.24 -0.61
CA VAL A 150 17.32 7.25 -1.06
C VAL A 150 18.06 6.19 -1.87
N THR A 151 18.49 5.10 -1.25
CA THR A 151 19.39 4.13 -1.90
C THR A 151 18.66 3.06 -2.71
N VAL A 152 17.45 2.66 -2.30
CA VAL A 152 16.71 1.57 -2.95
C VAL A 152 16.22 2.04 -4.33
N SER A 153 16.63 1.33 -5.38
CA SER A 153 16.14 1.59 -6.74
C SER A 153 14.72 1.06 -6.95
N VAL A 154 14.03 1.57 -7.97
CA VAL A 154 12.69 1.05 -8.34
C VAL A 154 12.76 -0.42 -8.71
N ASP A 155 13.77 -0.83 -9.48
CA ASP A 155 13.93 -2.22 -9.93
C ASP A 155 14.25 -3.16 -8.76
N GLU A 156 15.11 -2.74 -7.84
CA GLU A 156 15.43 -3.50 -6.63
C GLU A 156 14.19 -3.69 -5.74
N SER A 157 13.43 -2.62 -5.51
CA SER A 157 12.18 -2.69 -4.76
C SER A 157 11.18 -3.63 -5.46
N ALA A 158 10.95 -3.45 -6.77
CA ALA A 158 10.01 -4.26 -7.53
C ALA A 158 10.39 -5.75 -7.53
N ALA A 159 11.67 -6.07 -7.71
CA ALA A 159 12.18 -7.44 -7.66
C ALA A 159 12.00 -8.06 -6.27
N GLY A 160 12.30 -7.31 -5.20
CA GLY A 160 12.10 -7.73 -3.82
C GLY A 160 10.62 -7.99 -3.51
N LEU A 161 9.74 -7.03 -3.84
CA LEU A 161 8.30 -7.18 -3.69
C LEU A 161 7.79 -8.42 -4.42
N GLN A 162 8.21 -8.62 -5.67
CA GLN A 162 7.82 -9.79 -6.46
C GLN A 162 8.29 -11.09 -5.80
N ASN A 163 9.51 -11.13 -5.26
CA ASN A 163 10.03 -12.30 -4.57
C ASN A 163 9.20 -12.64 -3.32
N VAL A 164 8.87 -11.65 -2.49
CA VAL A 164 8.01 -11.85 -1.30
C VAL A 164 6.61 -12.34 -1.72
N ILE A 165 6.01 -11.70 -2.73
CA ILE A 165 4.67 -12.06 -3.20
C ILE A 165 4.65 -13.49 -3.78
N ASN A 166 5.66 -13.87 -4.55
CA ASN A 166 5.72 -15.20 -5.16
C ASN A 166 5.84 -16.31 -4.10
N ASN A 167 6.65 -16.09 -3.07
CA ASN A 167 6.88 -17.07 -2.00
C ASN A 167 5.84 -17.02 -0.88
N ALA A 168 4.95 -16.02 -0.87
CA ALA A 168 3.93 -15.88 0.15
C ALA A 168 2.93 -17.06 0.16
N THR A 169 2.79 -17.69 1.33
CA THR A 169 1.70 -18.62 1.64
C THR A 169 0.81 -18.06 2.75
N ARG A 170 -0.32 -18.71 2.99
CA ARG A 170 -1.26 -18.34 4.05
C ARG A 170 -0.60 -18.47 5.44
N GLU A 171 0.18 -19.53 5.64
CA GLU A 171 0.79 -19.91 6.91
C GLU A 171 2.02 -19.07 7.25
N THR A 172 2.73 -18.62 6.21
CA THR A 172 4.04 -17.99 6.38
C THR A 172 3.96 -16.47 6.36
N HIS A 173 3.20 -15.88 5.43
CA HIS A 173 3.24 -14.44 5.19
C HIS A 173 1.93 -13.73 5.49
N SER A 174 0.80 -14.40 5.22
CA SER A 174 -0.51 -13.75 5.30
C SER A 174 -0.80 -13.25 6.71
N GLY A 175 -1.36 -12.05 6.79
CA GLY A 175 -1.73 -11.43 8.06
C GLY A 175 -0.56 -10.84 8.83
N TYR A 176 0.67 -10.84 8.29
CA TYR A 176 1.87 -10.22 8.86
C TYR A 176 2.42 -9.13 7.94
N VAL A 177 3.18 -8.19 8.50
CA VAL A 177 3.84 -7.13 7.73
C VAL A 177 5.18 -7.63 7.22
N TRP A 178 5.52 -7.30 5.98
CA TRP A 178 6.79 -7.66 5.35
C TRP A 178 7.45 -6.46 4.69
N ASN A 179 8.78 -6.50 4.60
CA ASN A 179 9.58 -5.58 3.80
C ASN A 179 9.88 -6.17 2.42
N TYR A 180 10.25 -5.32 1.46
CA TYR A 180 10.62 -5.71 0.10
C TYR A 180 11.77 -6.72 0.05
N ASP A 181 12.67 -6.71 1.05
CA ASP A 181 13.79 -7.62 1.17
C ASP A 181 13.44 -8.97 1.84
N GLY A 182 12.16 -9.18 2.18
CA GLY A 182 11.66 -10.38 2.84
C GLY A 182 11.88 -10.42 4.35
N THR A 183 12.41 -9.35 4.96
CA THR A 183 12.48 -9.27 6.43
C THR A 183 11.09 -8.98 7.03
N PRO A 184 10.80 -9.47 8.25
CA PRO A 184 9.57 -9.12 8.95
C PRO A 184 9.46 -7.62 9.22
N GLY A 185 8.31 -7.04 8.91
CA GLY A 185 7.96 -5.67 9.28
C GLY A 185 7.36 -5.58 10.68
N LYS A 186 7.21 -4.36 11.18
CA LYS A 186 6.52 -4.05 12.44
C LYS A 186 5.11 -3.54 12.17
N TRP A 187 4.24 -3.63 13.18
CA TRP A 187 2.90 -3.05 13.14
C TRP A 187 2.91 -1.56 13.54
#